data_AF-H2LL73-F1
#
_entry.id   AF-H2LL73-F1
#
_cell.length_a   1.000
_cell.length_b   1.000
_cell.length_c   1.000
_cell.angle_alpha   90.00
_cell.angle_beta   90.00
_cell.angle_gamma   90.00
#
_symmetry.space_group_name_H-M   'P 1'
#
loop_
_entity.id
_entity.type
_entity.pdbx_description
1 polymer ?
#
loop_
_entity_poly.entity_id
_entity_poly.type
_entity_poly.pdbx_seq_one_letter_code
_entity_poly.pdbx_strand_id
1 'polypeptide(L)'
;IRPYKCELCEKAFTQRCSLESHMRKIHGVHQQYAYRQRRSKIFVCEDCGYTSSRPDEYFLHVRQRHPGSPALRRYYRRQAHENSTFAST
;
A
#
# COMPACT_ATOMS: atom_id res chain seq x y z
N ILE A 1 6.03 0.27 -11.36
CA ILE A 1 4.68 0.39 -10.75
C ILE A 1 4.37 1.85 -10.42
N ARG A 2 3.15 2.34 -10.73
CA ARG A 2 2.69 3.70 -10.41
C ARG A 2 1.49 3.62 -9.45
N PRO A 3 1.72 3.34 -8.15
CA PRO A 3 0.63 3.02 -7.22
C PRO A 3 -0.20 4.24 -6.81
N TYR A 4 0.29 5.45 -7.06
CA TYR A 4 -0.41 6.68 -6.69
C TYR A 4 -1.18 7.21 -7.90
N LYS A 5 -2.44 6.79 -8.05
CA LYS A 5 -3.32 7.21 -9.14
C LYS A 5 -4.05 8.50 -8.80
N CYS A 6 -4.25 9.35 -9.80
CA CYS A 6 -5.16 10.49 -9.68
C CYS A 6 -6.60 10.00 -9.78
N GLU A 7 -7.48 10.54 -8.95
CA GLU A 7 -8.91 10.21 -8.95
C GLU A 7 -9.70 11.11 -9.92
N LEU A 8 -9.07 12.19 -10.41
CA LEU A 8 -9.68 13.19 -11.28
C LEU A 8 -9.19 13.10 -12.73
N CYS A 9 -8.16 12.30 -13.00
CA CYS A 9 -7.69 11.99 -14.36
C CYS A 9 -6.90 10.68 -14.38
N GLU A 10 -6.50 10.22 -15.57
CA GLU A 10 -5.82 8.93 -15.75
C GLU A 10 -4.32 8.95 -15.38
N LYS A 11 -3.78 10.07 -14.89
CA LYS A 11 -2.37 10.16 -14.51
C LYS A 11 -2.10 9.36 -13.24
N ALA A 12 -1.00 8.59 -13.27
CA ALA A 12 -0.49 7.87 -12.11
C ALA A 12 0.96 8.25 -11.79
N PHE A 13 1.42 8.00 -10.58
CA PHE A 13 2.75 8.40 -10.14
C PHE A 13 3.43 7.29 -9.36
N THR A 14 4.76 7.26 -9.43
CA THR A 14 5.59 6.33 -8.63
C THR A 14 5.72 6.79 -7.18
N GLN A 15 5.50 8.08 -6.90
CA GLN A 15 5.65 8.69 -5.58
C GLN A 15 4.42 9.51 -5.19
N ARG A 16 4.12 9.53 -3.87
CA ARG A 16 2.99 10.28 -3.32
C ARG A 16 3.13 11.79 -3.49
N CYS A 17 4.32 12.34 -3.20
CA CYS A 17 4.57 13.78 -3.31
C CYS A 17 4.35 14.29 -4.74
N SER A 18 4.65 13.46 -5.75
CA SER A 18 4.37 13.77 -7.16
C SER A 18 2.86 13.84 -7.44
N LEU A 19 2.07 12.89 -6.90
CA LEU A 19 0.60 12.94 -6.99
C LEU A 19 0.04 14.17 -6.27
N GLU A 20 0.50 14.47 -5.06
CA GLU A 20 0.05 15.65 -4.30
C GLU A 20 0.38 16.96 -5.04
N SER A 21 1.57 17.06 -5.62
CA SER A 21 1.97 18.20 -6.45
C SER A 21 1.10 18.33 -7.71
N HIS A 22 0.80 17.20 -8.35
CA HIS A 22 -0.10 17.15 -9.50
C HIS A 22 -1.52 17.61 -9.13
N MET A 23 -2.09 17.08 -8.04
CA MET A 23 -3.41 17.47 -7.53
C MET A 23 -3.49 18.97 -7.29
N ARG A 24 -2.45 19.54 -6.69
CA ARG A 24 -2.36 20.98 -6.44
C ARG A 24 -2.31 21.80 -7.73
N LYS A 25 -1.41 21.46 -8.65
CA LYS A 25 -1.11 22.27 -9.85
C LYS A 25 -2.15 22.13 -10.96
N ILE A 26 -2.73 20.94 -11.11
CA ILE A 26 -3.60 20.62 -12.26
C ILE A 26 -5.07 20.63 -11.86
N HIS A 27 -5.40 20.24 -10.63
CA HIS A 27 -6.78 20.16 -10.16
C HIS A 27 -7.10 21.17 -9.05
N GLY A 28 -6.13 21.97 -8.58
CA GLY A 28 -6.33 22.91 -7.48
C GLY A 28 -6.56 22.26 -6.11
N VAL A 29 -6.46 20.93 -6.02
CA VAL A 29 -6.77 20.16 -4.81
C VAL A 29 -5.58 20.16 -3.87
N HIS A 30 -5.78 20.72 -2.68
CA HIS A 30 -4.81 20.70 -1.59
C HIS A 30 -5.17 19.60 -0.61
N GLN A 31 -4.33 18.56 -0.55
CA GLN A 31 -4.48 17.55 0.50
C GLN A 31 -4.03 18.13 1.84
N GLN A 32 -5.00 18.41 2.72
CA GLN A 32 -4.75 18.91 4.07
C GLN A 32 -4.61 17.71 5.02
N TYR A 33 -3.48 17.64 5.70
CA TYR A 33 -3.21 16.62 6.71
C TYR A 33 -3.03 17.29 8.07
N ALA A 34 -3.60 16.71 9.11
CA ALA A 34 -3.36 17.15 10.48
C ALA A 34 -1.90 16.91 10.89
N TYR A 35 -1.45 17.64 11.92
CA TYR A 35 -0.10 17.47 12.46
C TYR A 35 0.17 16.02 12.86
N ARG A 36 1.31 15.46 12.42
CA ARG A 36 1.72 14.05 12.62
C ARG A 36 0.73 13.00 12.09
N GLN A 37 -0.25 13.38 11.25
CA GLN A 37 -1.19 12.42 10.67
C GLN A 37 -0.45 11.44 9.76
N ARG A 38 -0.55 10.14 10.09
CA ARG A 38 0.01 9.08 9.25
C ARG A 38 -0.84 8.94 7.99
N ARG A 39 -0.18 8.97 6.84
CA ARG A 39 -0.81 8.75 5.54
C ARG A 39 -1.15 7.28 5.37
N SER A 40 -2.27 7.00 4.71
CA SER A 40 -2.70 5.63 4.39
C SER A 40 -1.59 4.88 3.67
N LYS A 41 -1.22 3.71 4.21
CA LYS A 41 -0.21 2.84 3.60
C LYS A 41 -0.82 2.16 2.39
N ILE A 42 -0.09 2.16 1.28
CA ILE A 42 -0.45 1.39 0.10
C ILE A 42 0.46 0.17 0.06
N PHE A 43 -0.12 -1.00 -0.17
CA PHE A 43 0.56 -2.25 -0.38
C PHE A 43 0.67 -2.49 -1.88
N VAL A 44 1.87 -2.78 -2.35
CA VAL A 44 2.14 -2.98 -3.77
C VAL A 44 2.77 -4.35 -3.98
N CYS A 45 2.21 -5.13 -4.89
CA CYS A 45 2.78 -6.40 -5.31
C CYS A 45 3.92 -6.14 -6.28
N GLU A 46 5.11 -6.61 -5.94
CA GLU A 46 6.29 -6.43 -6.79
C GLU A 46 6.26 -7.37 -8.01
N ASP A 47 5.51 -8.48 -7.93
CA ASP A 47 5.41 -9.47 -9.00
C ASP A 47 4.50 -9.02 -10.17
N CYS A 48 3.41 -8.29 -9.88
CA CYS A 48 2.44 -7.88 -10.92
C CYS A 48 2.00 -6.41 -10.85
N GLY A 49 2.37 -5.70 -9.79
CA GLY A 49 2.02 -4.31 -9.60
C GLY A 49 0.62 -4.01 -9.06
N TYR A 50 -0.13 -5.04 -8.64
CA TYR A 50 -1.38 -4.87 -7.92
C TYR A 50 -1.20 -3.99 -6.68
N THR A 51 -2.18 -3.12 -6.40
CA THR A 51 -2.16 -2.19 -5.28
C THR A 51 -3.42 -2.34 -4.43
N SER A 52 -3.27 -2.34 -3.11
CA SER A 52 -4.40 -2.22 -2.18
C SER A 52 -4.05 -1.31 -1.00
N SER A 53 -5.06 -0.64 -0.43
CA SER A 53 -4.95 0.11 0.83
C SER A 53 -5.02 -0.81 2.06
N ARG A 54 -5.42 -2.07 1.88
CA ARG A 54 -5.70 -3.05 2.91
C ARG A 54 -4.67 -4.19 2.92
N PRO A 55 -4.07 -4.54 4.08
CA PRO A 55 -3.06 -5.60 4.16
C PRO A 55 -3.61 -6.99 3.81
N ASP A 56 -4.83 -7.30 4.22
CA ASP A 56 -5.54 -8.57 4.00
C ASP A 56 -5.83 -8.82 2.52
N GLU A 57 -6.32 -7.80 1.80
CA GLU A 57 -6.54 -7.89 0.35
C GLU A 57 -5.23 -8.10 -0.42
N TYR A 58 -4.18 -7.35 -0.05
CA TYR A 58 -2.86 -7.54 -0.63
C TYR A 58 -2.35 -8.97 -0.42
N PHE A 59 -2.46 -9.48 0.80
CA PHE A 59 -2.00 -10.83 1.11
C PHE A 59 -2.81 -11.91 0.38
N LEU A 60 -4.14 -11.77 0.33
CA LEU A 60 -5.01 -12.68 -0.42
C LEU A 60 -4.64 -12.70 -1.90
N HIS A 61 -4.41 -11.53 -2.50
CA HIS A 61 -3.93 -11.39 -3.86
C HIS A 61 -2.63 -12.17 -4.08
N VAL A 62 -1.61 -11.94 -3.24
CA VAL A 62 -0.32 -12.65 -3.37
C VAL A 62 -0.53 -14.16 -3.18
N ARG A 63 -1.36 -14.60 -2.23
CA ARG A 63 -1.63 -16.03 -1.98
C ARG A 63 -2.28 -16.72 -3.17
N GLN A 64 -3.24 -16.07 -3.83
CA GLN A 64 -3.99 -16.64 -4.94
C GLN A 64 -3.25 -16.54 -6.29
N ARG A 65 -2.57 -15.42 -6.54
CA ARG A 65 -1.94 -15.13 -7.85
C ARG A 65 -0.44 -15.43 -7.87
N HIS A 66 0.21 -15.41 -6.72
CA HIS A 66 1.67 -15.55 -6.57
C HIS A 66 2.03 -16.47 -5.38
N PRO A 67 1.55 -17.73 -5.35
CA PRO A 67 1.71 -18.63 -4.19
C PRO A 67 3.18 -18.94 -3.82
N GLY A 68 4.12 -18.77 -4.75
CA GLY A 68 5.56 -18.94 -4.51
C GLY A 68 6.30 -17.66 -4.09
N SER A 69 5.61 -16.51 -3.99
CA SER A 69 6.28 -15.23 -3.78
C SER A 69 6.97 -15.16 -2.40
N PRO A 70 8.22 -14.66 -2.32
CA PRO A 70 8.91 -14.42 -1.04
C PRO A 70 8.12 -13.54 -0.06
N ALA A 71 7.20 -12.71 -0.56
CA ALA A 71 6.32 -11.88 0.25
C ALA A 71 5.46 -12.70 1.24
N LEU A 72 4.96 -13.88 0.84
CA LEU A 72 4.16 -14.74 1.71
C LEU A 72 4.97 -15.31 2.88
N ARG A 73 6.21 -15.74 2.59
CA ARG A 73 7.13 -16.26 3.63
C ARG A 73 7.41 -15.23 4.71
N ARG A 74 7.62 -13.96 4.31
CA ARG A 74 7.84 -12.84 5.25
C ARG A 74 6.61 -12.54 6.08
N TYR A 75 5.42 -12.61 5.47
CA TYR A 75 4.15 -12.38 6.15
C TYR A 75 3.87 -13.43 7.23
N TYR A 76 3.98 -14.72 6.91
CA TYR A 76 3.76 -15.79 7.89
C TYR A 76 4.74 -15.74 9.05
N ARG A 77 6.02 -15.41 8.79
CA ARG A 77 7.03 -15.23 9.84
C ARG A 77 6.63 -14.11 10.82
N ARG A 78 6.11 -12.99 10.30
CA ARG A 78 5.64 -11.88 11.16
C ARG A 78 4.44 -12.29 12.01
N GLN A 79 3.45 -12.96 11.41
CA GLN A 79 2.28 -13.44 12.15
C GLN A 79 2.65 -14.43 13.26
N ALA A 80 3.58 -15.36 13.01
CA ALA A 80 4.04 -16.28 14.05
C ALA A 80 4.63 -15.54 15.26
N HIS A 81 5.36 -14.45 15.01
CA HIS A 81 5.93 -13.62 16.08
C HIS A 81 4.86 -12.86 16.88
N GLU A 82 3.85 -12.30 16.19
CA GLU A 82 2.73 -11.61 16.85
C GLU A 82 1.88 -12.59 17.68
N ASN A 83 1.61 -13.78 17.14
CA ASN A 83 0.86 -14.83 17.84
C ASN A 83 1.58 -15.36 19.08
N SER A 84 2.93 -15.51 19.03
CA SER A 84 3.72 -15.90 20.20
C SER A 84 3.76 -14.82 21.30
N THR A 85 3.65 -13.55 20.92
CA THR A 85 3.65 -12.43 21.87
C THR A 85 2.32 -12.35 22.63
N PHE A 86 1.22 -12.70 21.96
CA PHE A 86 -0.11 -12.79 22.57
C PHE A 86 -0.35 -14.06 23.40
N ALA A 87 0.37 -15.15 23.13
CA ALA A 87 0.23 -16.40 23.89
C ALA A 87 0.96 -16.42 25.25
N SER A 88 1.68 -15.35 25.60
CA SER A 88 2.50 -15.23 26.83
C SER A 88 1.93 -14.23 27.85
N THR A 89 0.66 -13.83 27.72
CA THR A 89 -0.10 -13.01 28.70
C THR A 89 -1.34 -13.75 29.12
#